data_AF-A0A838P1U7-F1
#
_entry.id   AF-A0A838P1U7-F1
#
_cell.length_a   1.000
_cell.length_b   1.000
_cell.length_c   1.000
_cell.angle_alpha   90.00
_cell.angle_beta   90.00
_cell.angle_gamma   90.00
#
_symmetry.space_group_name_H-M   'P 1'
#
loop_
_entity.id
_entity.type
_entity.pdbx_description
1 polymer ?
#
loop_
_entity_poly.entity_id
_entity_poly.type
_entity_poly.pdbx_seq_one_letter_code
_entity_poly.pdbx_strand_id
1 'polypeptide(L)'
;DLSGVEATPRSLDAFGLGLAALRRGERGEAQRLLGELVRRGKVGGGAGVPPILEKELRALLHLADGREDEAVALLREAGALEDALVLEYGPPDVVKPSHELFGEVLLQLGRPAEAQREFARALELGPRRALSLLGLARAAASAGDRQTAERAYADLRSIWRRADPDMPGVAEAAARVSSAE
;
A
#
# COMPACT_ATOMS: atom_id res chain seq x y z
N ASP A 1 22.53 20.51 6.64
CA ASP A 1 21.54 20.07 7.64
C ASP A 1 21.19 18.63 7.31
N LEU A 2 21.58 17.67 8.16
CA LEU A 2 21.40 16.23 7.93
C LEU A 2 20.15 15.69 8.66
N SER A 3 19.34 16.56 9.26
CA SER A 3 18.16 16.18 10.03
C SER A 3 17.12 15.40 9.21
N GLY A 4 17.02 15.66 7.91
CA GLY A 4 16.17 14.90 6.98
C GLY A 4 16.67 13.48 6.71
N VAL A 5 17.99 13.26 6.69
CA VAL A 5 18.63 11.96 6.36
C VAL A 5 18.40 10.93 7.46
N GLU A 6 18.24 11.34 8.73
CA GLU A 6 17.92 10.45 9.84
C GLU A 6 16.40 10.28 10.10
N ALA A 7 15.56 11.13 9.52
CA ALA A 7 14.13 11.18 9.84
C ALA A 7 13.34 10.10 9.09
N THR A 8 13.65 9.85 7.83
CA THR A 8 12.95 8.87 6.98
C THR A 8 13.17 7.43 7.45
N PRO A 9 14.41 6.94 7.70
CA PRO A 9 14.61 5.56 8.15
C PRO A 9 13.88 5.24 9.45
N ARG A 10 13.94 6.14 10.44
CA ARG A 10 13.23 5.96 11.72
C ARG A 10 11.71 6.04 11.58
N SER A 11 11.19 6.79 10.60
CA SER A 11 9.75 6.84 10.32
C SER A 11 9.29 5.54 9.65
N LEU A 12 10.10 4.97 8.77
CA LEU A 12 9.84 3.66 8.18
C LEU A 12 9.85 2.54 9.22
N ASP A 13 10.82 2.56 10.14
CA ASP A 13 10.85 1.62 11.27
C ASP A 13 9.58 1.74 12.12
N ALA A 14 9.18 2.98 12.47
CA ALA A 14 7.98 3.22 13.27
C ALA A 14 6.71 2.74 12.57
N PHE A 15 6.59 2.97 11.25
CA PHE A 15 5.48 2.48 10.45
C PHE A 15 5.45 0.94 10.40
N GLY A 16 6.58 0.31 10.07
CA GLY A 16 6.68 -1.14 9.96
C GLY A 16 6.36 -1.85 11.28
N LEU A 17 6.91 -1.34 12.39
CA LEU A 17 6.61 -1.84 13.73
C LEU A 17 5.14 -1.60 14.12
N GLY A 18 4.57 -0.45 13.73
CA GLY A 18 3.18 -0.10 14.02
C GLY A 18 2.19 -1.02 13.29
N LEU A 19 2.46 -1.27 12.01
CA LEU A 19 1.71 -2.24 11.20
C LEU A 19 1.81 -3.64 11.79
N ALA A 20 3.00 -4.07 12.20
CA ALA A 20 3.20 -5.37 12.83
C ALA A 20 2.46 -5.49 14.17
N ALA A 21 2.50 -4.44 15.00
CA ALA A 21 1.78 -4.37 16.25
C ALA A 21 0.26 -4.49 16.05
N LEU A 22 -0.30 -3.78 15.06
CA LEU A 22 -1.72 -3.92 14.68
C LEU A 22 -2.08 -5.35 14.30
N ARG A 23 -1.26 -6.02 13.49
CA ARG A 23 -1.49 -7.41 13.08
C ARG A 23 -1.44 -8.39 14.25
N ARG A 24 -0.70 -8.07 15.32
CA ARG A 24 -0.67 -8.86 16.57
C ARG A 24 -1.76 -8.48 17.57
N GLY A 25 -2.60 -7.48 17.27
CA GLY A 25 -3.59 -6.96 18.21
C GLY A 25 -3.02 -6.06 19.31
N GLU A 26 -1.75 -5.68 19.23
CA GLU A 26 -1.04 -4.82 20.18
C GLU A 26 -1.35 -3.33 19.92
N ARG A 27 -2.63 -2.98 20.07
CA ARG A 27 -3.14 -1.65 19.70
C ARG A 27 -2.45 -0.49 20.41
N GLY A 28 -2.10 -0.65 21.69
CA GLY A 28 -1.39 0.38 22.46
C GLY A 28 -0.01 0.70 21.89
N GLU A 29 0.70 -0.33 21.39
CA GLU A 29 2.01 -0.16 20.76
C GLU A 29 1.88 0.53 19.40
N ALA A 30 0.89 0.15 18.59
CA ALA A 30 0.59 0.84 17.33
C ALA A 30 0.27 2.33 17.54
N GLN A 31 -0.49 2.67 18.58
CA GLN A 31 -0.80 4.06 18.93
C GLN A 31 0.45 4.83 19.41
N ARG A 32 1.32 4.19 20.18
CA ARG A 32 2.60 4.78 20.62
C ARG A 32 3.46 5.13 19.41
N LEU A 33 3.59 4.21 18.46
CA LEU A 33 4.36 4.40 17.22
C LEU A 33 3.74 5.45 16.30
N LEU A 34 2.41 5.50 16.20
CA LEU A 34 1.72 6.62 15.54
C LEU A 34 2.08 7.97 16.17
N GLY A 35 2.17 8.04 17.51
CA GLY A 35 2.62 9.23 18.22
C GLY A 35 4.07 9.64 17.87
N GLU A 36 4.93 8.71 17.51
CA GLU A 36 6.26 9.03 16.98
C GLU A 36 6.20 9.64 15.59
N LEU A 37 5.42 9.05 14.67
CA LEU A 37 5.22 9.56 13.32
C LEU A 37 4.65 10.98 13.33
N VAL A 38 3.66 11.25 14.19
CA VAL A 38 3.09 12.60 14.38
C VAL A 38 4.16 13.60 14.80
N ARG A 39 5.01 13.24 15.78
CA ARG A 39 6.09 14.13 16.24
C ARG A 39 7.09 14.41 15.12
N ARG A 40 7.43 13.39 14.32
CA ARG A 40 8.37 13.53 13.19
C ARG A 40 7.81 14.40 12.07
N GLY A 41 6.54 14.23 11.72
CA GLY A 41 5.87 15.09 10.74
C GLY A 41 5.90 16.56 11.14
N LYS A 42 5.73 16.88 12.44
CA LYS A 42 5.85 18.26 12.94
C LYS A 42 7.26 18.82 12.86
N VAL A 43 8.27 18.01 13.19
CA VAL A 43 9.69 18.42 13.09
C VAL A 43 10.08 18.73 11.65
N GLY A 44 9.56 17.97 10.67
CA GLY A 44 9.76 18.21 9.24
C GLY A 44 8.84 19.27 8.62
N GLY A 45 8.15 20.10 9.41
CA GLY A 45 7.28 21.16 8.91
C GLY A 45 6.01 20.68 8.19
N GLY A 46 5.63 19.40 8.34
CA GLY A 46 4.45 18.82 7.70
C GLY A 46 4.66 18.37 6.25
N ALA A 47 5.90 18.33 5.76
CA ALA A 47 6.24 17.87 4.42
C ALA A 47 7.04 16.55 4.44
N GLY A 48 7.14 15.89 3.28
CA GLY A 48 7.90 14.67 3.09
C GLY A 48 7.18 13.40 3.54
N VAL A 49 7.96 12.37 3.84
CA VAL A 49 7.49 10.99 4.09
C VAL A 49 6.77 10.80 5.44
N PRO A 50 7.19 11.41 6.57
CA PRO A 50 6.56 11.10 7.86
C PRO A 50 5.03 11.39 7.91
N PRO A 51 4.51 12.50 7.35
CA PRO A 51 3.07 12.73 7.25
C PRO A 51 2.29 11.70 6.42
N ILE A 52 2.92 11.04 5.45
CA ILE A 52 2.31 9.98 4.63
C ILE A 52 2.14 8.74 5.51
N LEU A 53 3.24 8.25 6.07
CA LEU A 53 3.25 7.04 6.94
C LEU A 53 2.35 7.22 8.17
N GLU A 54 2.28 8.44 8.70
CA GLU A 54 1.39 8.80 9.79
C GLU A 54 -0.09 8.59 9.43
N LYS A 55 -0.51 9.05 8.24
CA LYS A 55 -1.88 8.88 7.75
C LYS A 55 -2.19 7.42 7.48
N GLU A 56 -1.26 6.70 6.87
CA GLU A 56 -1.42 5.26 6.61
C GLU A 56 -1.63 4.47 7.91
N LEU A 57 -0.76 4.66 8.92
CA LEU A 57 -0.90 3.95 10.19
C LEU A 57 -2.17 4.38 10.94
N ARG A 58 -2.54 5.66 10.89
CA ARG A 58 -3.79 6.13 11.49
C ARG A 58 -5.02 5.54 10.78
N ALA A 59 -5.00 5.46 9.45
CA ALA A 59 -6.08 4.86 8.68
C ALA A 59 -6.29 3.40 9.05
N LEU A 60 -5.20 2.63 9.20
CA LEU A 60 -5.26 1.24 9.63
C LEU A 60 -5.80 1.10 11.07
N LEU A 61 -5.44 2.01 11.98
CA LEU A 61 -6.03 2.07 13.32
C LEU A 61 -7.54 2.39 13.29
N HIS A 62 -7.98 3.30 12.41
CA HIS A 62 -9.40 3.62 12.20
C HIS A 62 -10.16 2.45 11.60
N LEU A 63 -9.59 1.77 10.61
CA LEU A 63 -10.17 0.57 10.01
C LEU A 63 -10.35 -0.53 11.07
N ALA A 64 -9.36 -0.73 11.95
CA ALA A 64 -9.47 -1.65 13.08
C ALA A 64 -10.55 -1.27 14.11
N ASP A 65 -11.02 -0.01 14.10
CA ASP A 65 -12.14 0.47 14.92
C ASP A 65 -13.50 0.45 14.21
N GLY A 66 -13.56 -0.02 12.96
CA GLY A 66 -14.77 0.09 12.12
C GLY A 66 -15.06 1.51 11.64
N ARG A 67 -14.07 2.42 11.71
CA ARG A 67 -14.15 3.82 11.23
C ARG A 67 -13.67 3.89 9.78
N GLU A 68 -14.46 3.28 8.90
CA GLU A 68 -14.08 3.03 7.50
C GLU A 68 -13.97 4.33 6.69
N ASP A 69 -14.89 5.27 6.87
CA ASP A 69 -14.88 6.54 6.14
C ASP A 69 -13.68 7.40 6.50
N GLU A 70 -13.32 7.46 7.79
CA GLU A 70 -12.13 8.17 8.25
C GLU A 70 -10.84 7.50 7.77
N ALA A 71 -10.80 6.16 7.71
CA ALA A 71 -9.67 5.44 7.15
C ALA A 71 -9.49 5.75 5.65
N VAL A 72 -10.58 5.76 4.89
CA VAL A 72 -10.57 6.08 3.45
C VAL A 72 -10.15 7.52 3.20
N ALA A 73 -10.63 8.48 4.00
CA ALA A 73 -10.21 9.88 3.88
C ALA A 73 -8.71 10.04 4.10
N LEU A 74 -8.16 9.42 5.14
CA LEU A 74 -6.73 9.47 5.44
C LEU A 74 -5.86 8.83 4.36
N LEU A 75 -6.28 7.70 3.79
CA LEU A 75 -5.52 7.02 2.72
C LEU A 75 -5.54 7.82 1.41
N ARG A 76 -6.67 8.50 1.11
CA ARG A 76 -6.74 9.43 -0.01
C ARG A 76 -5.76 10.60 0.17
N GLU A 77 -5.69 11.16 1.37
CA GLU A 77 -4.72 12.22 1.69
C GLU A 77 -3.28 11.70 1.62
N ALA A 78 -3.01 10.48 2.07
CA ALA A 78 -1.68 9.86 1.99
C ALA A 78 -1.23 9.71 0.53
N GLY A 79 -2.09 9.17 -0.35
CA GLY A 79 -1.80 9.06 -1.78
C GLY A 79 -1.54 10.42 -2.44
N ALA A 80 -2.35 11.44 -2.13
CA ALA A 80 -2.14 12.79 -2.65
C ALA A 80 -0.81 13.42 -2.18
N LEU A 81 -0.37 13.13 -0.95
CA LEU A 81 0.93 13.57 -0.45
C LEU A 81 2.08 12.81 -1.11
N GLU A 82 1.95 11.51 -1.34
CA GLU A 82 2.95 10.69 -2.06
C GLU A 82 3.09 11.16 -3.52
N ASP A 83 1.98 11.41 -4.21
CA ASP A 83 1.94 11.94 -5.58
C ASP A 83 2.67 13.29 -5.73
N ALA A 84 2.73 14.07 -4.64
CA ALA A 84 3.38 15.37 -4.60
C ALA A 84 4.88 15.29 -4.24
N LEU A 85 5.39 14.11 -3.86
CA LEU A 85 6.82 13.95 -3.60
C LEU A 85 7.62 14.07 -4.90
N VAL A 86 8.80 14.69 -4.79
CA VAL A 86 9.75 14.70 -5.91
C VAL A 86 10.32 13.29 -6.04
N LEU A 87 10.27 12.75 -7.25
CA LEU A 87 10.81 11.43 -7.54
C LEU A 87 12.34 11.48 -7.46
N GLU A 88 12.90 10.87 -6.41
CA GLU A 88 14.35 10.79 -6.20
C GLU A 88 14.91 9.47 -6.75
N TYR A 89 16.15 9.53 -7.28
CA TYR A 89 16.87 8.33 -7.69
C TYR A 89 17.38 7.60 -6.43
N GLY A 90 16.84 6.43 -6.15
CA GLY A 90 17.24 5.65 -4.98
C GLY A 90 16.24 4.57 -4.60
N PRO A 91 16.43 3.89 -3.46
CA PRO A 91 15.38 3.09 -2.87
C PRO A 91 14.15 3.97 -2.57
N PRO A 92 12.92 3.44 -2.71
CA PRO A 92 11.72 4.23 -2.46
C PRO A 92 11.66 4.66 -1.00
N ASP A 93 11.36 5.93 -0.76
CA ASP A 93 11.21 6.47 0.60
C ASP A 93 9.93 6.01 1.29
N VAL A 94 8.90 5.63 0.52
CA VAL A 94 7.66 5.02 1.02
C VAL A 94 7.68 3.53 0.67
N VAL A 95 7.94 2.68 1.67
CA VAL A 95 8.17 1.23 1.46
C VAL A 95 6.88 0.49 1.07
N LYS A 96 5.74 0.89 1.64
CA LYS A 96 4.41 0.45 1.24
C LYS A 96 3.74 1.63 0.50
N PRO A 97 3.71 1.66 -0.84
CA PRO A 97 3.12 2.77 -1.57
C PRO A 97 1.68 3.02 -1.14
N SER A 98 1.30 4.28 -0.96
CA SER A 98 0.01 4.69 -0.40
C SER A 98 -1.15 4.23 -1.27
N HIS A 99 -1.03 4.36 -2.60
CA HIS A 99 -2.03 3.84 -3.53
C HIS A 99 -2.19 2.31 -3.45
N GLU A 100 -1.11 1.57 -3.19
CA GLU A 100 -1.21 0.12 -3.01
C GLU A 100 -1.91 -0.23 -1.70
N LEU A 101 -1.57 0.44 -0.60
CA LEU A 101 -2.26 0.24 0.69
C LEU A 101 -3.74 0.63 0.60
N PHE A 102 -4.03 1.73 -0.10
CA PHE A 102 -5.40 2.20 -0.26
C PHE A 102 -6.23 1.21 -1.09
N GLY A 103 -5.67 0.68 -2.18
CA GLY A 103 -6.31 -0.38 -2.96
C GLY A 103 -6.61 -1.64 -2.13
N GLU A 104 -5.69 -2.05 -1.25
CA GLU A 104 -5.91 -3.19 -0.34
C GLU A 104 -7.07 -2.94 0.63
N VAL A 105 -7.12 -1.76 1.25
CA VAL A 105 -8.20 -1.37 2.16
C VAL A 105 -9.53 -1.29 1.41
N LEU A 106 -9.56 -0.72 0.22
CA LEU A 106 -10.77 -0.65 -0.61
C LEU A 106 -11.27 -2.04 -0.99
N LEU A 107 -10.40 -3.01 -1.26
CA LEU A 107 -10.82 -4.40 -1.46
C LEU A 107 -11.41 -5.02 -0.20
N GLN A 108 -10.79 -4.79 0.96
CA GLN A 108 -11.31 -5.25 2.25
C GLN A 108 -12.72 -4.69 2.52
N LEU A 109 -12.98 -3.45 2.10
CA LEU A 109 -14.26 -2.76 2.23
C LEU A 109 -15.27 -3.11 1.12
N GLY A 110 -14.94 -4.03 0.20
CA GLY A 110 -15.85 -4.40 -0.89
C GLY A 110 -16.05 -3.31 -1.95
N ARG A 111 -15.05 -2.44 -2.16
CA ARG A 111 -15.05 -1.33 -3.14
C ARG A 111 -14.07 -1.60 -4.31
N PRO A 112 -14.28 -2.67 -5.09
CA PRO A 112 -13.28 -3.14 -6.05
C PRO A 112 -13.01 -2.18 -7.21
N ALA A 113 -14.03 -1.45 -7.70
CA ALA A 113 -13.85 -0.48 -8.77
C ALA A 113 -12.98 0.72 -8.35
N GLU A 114 -13.05 1.11 -7.08
CA GLU A 114 -12.14 2.13 -6.52
C GLU A 114 -10.75 1.55 -6.31
N ALA A 115 -10.65 0.35 -5.73
CA ALA A 115 -9.36 -0.32 -5.56
C ALA A 115 -8.60 -0.51 -6.87
N GLN A 116 -9.30 -0.84 -7.96
CA GLN A 116 -8.72 -0.98 -9.29
C GLN A 116 -8.04 0.33 -9.74
N ARG A 117 -8.63 1.49 -9.47
CA ARG A 117 -8.04 2.80 -9.79
C ARG A 117 -6.77 3.06 -8.97
N GLU A 118 -6.81 2.74 -7.69
CA GLU A 118 -5.65 2.92 -6.81
C GLU A 118 -4.48 2.00 -7.21
N PHE A 119 -4.73 0.72 -7.52
CA PHE A 119 -3.67 -0.15 -8.01
C PHE A 119 -3.14 0.25 -9.40
N ALA A 120 -3.99 0.78 -10.28
CA ALA A 120 -3.54 1.33 -11.55
C ALA A 120 -2.60 2.52 -11.33
N ARG A 121 -2.97 3.45 -10.43
CA ARG A 121 -2.10 4.58 -10.05
C ARG A 121 -0.79 4.12 -9.42
N ALA A 122 -0.82 3.13 -8.54
CA ALA A 122 0.39 2.53 -7.96
C ALA A 122 1.34 1.97 -9.04
N LEU A 123 0.80 1.40 -10.13
CA LEU A 123 1.58 0.86 -11.24
C LEU A 123 2.10 1.93 -12.22
N GLU A 124 1.49 3.10 -12.28
CA GLU A 124 2.05 4.27 -12.98
C GLU A 124 3.32 4.76 -12.28
N LEU A 125 3.28 4.83 -10.94
CA LEU A 125 4.42 5.25 -10.11
C LEU A 125 5.49 4.16 -9.98
N GLY A 126 5.08 2.90 -9.87
CA GLY A 126 5.95 1.73 -9.74
C GLY A 126 5.63 0.65 -10.77
N PRO A 127 6.07 0.81 -12.03
CA PRO A 127 5.79 -0.16 -13.09
C PRO A 127 6.26 -1.56 -12.72
N ARG A 128 5.41 -2.56 -13.01
CA ARG A 128 5.68 -3.99 -12.78
C ARG A 128 5.88 -4.38 -11.31
N ARG A 129 5.47 -3.56 -10.34
CA ARG A 129 5.44 -3.95 -8.92
C ARG A 129 4.50 -5.15 -8.73
N ALA A 130 5.05 -6.29 -8.35
CA ALA A 130 4.31 -7.55 -8.35
C ALA A 130 3.08 -7.55 -7.43
N LEU A 131 3.17 -6.95 -6.22
CA LEU A 131 2.02 -6.89 -5.31
C LEU A 131 0.93 -5.94 -5.84
N SER A 132 1.28 -4.85 -6.51
CA SER A 132 0.29 -3.95 -7.14
C SER A 132 -0.39 -4.61 -8.32
N LEU A 133 0.33 -5.42 -9.11
CA LEU A 133 -0.27 -6.25 -10.17
C LEU A 133 -1.23 -7.28 -9.60
N LEU A 134 -0.87 -7.95 -8.49
CA LEU A 134 -1.77 -8.89 -7.81
C LEU A 134 -3.03 -8.19 -7.29
N GLY A 135 -2.86 -7.03 -6.67
CA GLY A 135 -3.97 -6.18 -6.20
C GLY A 135 -4.88 -5.74 -7.35
N LEU A 136 -4.31 -5.25 -8.45
CA LEU A 136 -5.03 -4.86 -9.65
C LEU A 136 -5.83 -6.04 -10.21
N ALA A 137 -5.21 -7.21 -10.31
CA ALA A 137 -5.85 -8.40 -10.84
C ALA A 137 -7.06 -8.84 -10.01
N ARG A 138 -6.92 -8.82 -8.67
CA ARG A 138 -8.02 -9.09 -7.73
C ARG A 138 -9.13 -8.05 -7.83
N ALA A 139 -8.77 -6.78 -7.82
CA ALA A 139 -9.72 -5.68 -7.89
C ALA A 139 -10.52 -5.67 -9.19
N ALA A 140 -9.84 -5.83 -10.34
CA ALA A 140 -10.48 -5.92 -11.64
C ALA A 140 -11.40 -7.15 -11.74
N ALA A 141 -10.96 -8.32 -11.24
CA ALA A 141 -11.80 -9.51 -11.22
C ALA A 141 -13.07 -9.31 -10.39
N SER A 142 -12.95 -8.71 -9.19
CA SER A 142 -14.09 -8.40 -8.32
C SER A 142 -15.00 -7.29 -8.87
N ALA A 143 -14.46 -6.38 -9.69
CA ALA A 143 -15.22 -5.34 -10.38
C ALA A 143 -15.89 -5.84 -11.69
N GLY A 144 -15.62 -7.07 -12.12
CA GLY A 144 -16.11 -7.63 -13.38
C GLY A 144 -15.30 -7.22 -14.63
N ASP A 145 -14.20 -6.50 -14.47
CA ASP A 145 -13.27 -6.17 -15.54
C ASP A 145 -12.30 -7.34 -15.81
N ARG A 146 -12.85 -8.34 -16.50
CA ARG A 146 -12.12 -9.57 -16.83
C ARG A 146 -10.86 -9.31 -17.65
N GLN A 147 -10.91 -8.35 -18.58
CA GLN A 147 -9.78 -8.07 -19.47
C GLN A 147 -8.59 -7.51 -18.69
N THR A 148 -8.81 -6.55 -17.79
CA THR A 148 -7.75 -6.01 -16.94
C THR A 148 -7.21 -7.07 -15.99
N ALA A 149 -8.09 -7.90 -15.40
CA ALA A 149 -7.68 -8.97 -14.50
C ALA A 149 -6.76 -10.00 -15.19
N GLU A 150 -7.14 -10.47 -16.38
CA GLU A 150 -6.36 -11.46 -17.14
C GLU A 150 -4.98 -10.92 -17.53
N ARG A 151 -4.91 -9.65 -17.96
CA ARG A 151 -3.64 -8.98 -18.28
C ARG A 151 -2.73 -8.88 -17.06
N ALA A 152 -3.25 -8.39 -15.93
CA ALA A 152 -2.48 -8.24 -14.70
C ALA A 152 -1.97 -9.59 -14.17
N TYR A 153 -2.79 -10.65 -14.19
CA TYR A 153 -2.33 -11.99 -13.83
C TYR A 153 -1.29 -12.55 -14.80
N ALA A 154 -1.39 -12.25 -16.11
CA ALA A 154 -0.39 -12.68 -17.09
C ALA A 154 0.99 -12.03 -16.84
N ASP A 155 1.01 -10.72 -16.57
CA ASP A 155 2.23 -10.01 -16.21
C ASP A 155 2.83 -10.56 -14.92
N LEU A 156 1.99 -10.82 -13.92
CA LEU A 156 2.42 -11.37 -12.64
C LEU A 156 3.04 -12.76 -12.78
N ARG A 157 2.44 -13.65 -13.59
CA ARG A 157 3.04 -14.96 -13.91
C ARG A 157 4.39 -14.83 -14.60
N SER A 158 4.55 -13.85 -15.49
CA SER A 158 5.82 -13.59 -16.15
C SER A 158 6.91 -13.20 -15.14
N ILE A 159 6.56 -12.37 -14.16
CA ILE A 159 7.46 -11.96 -13.07
C ILE A 159 7.77 -13.12 -12.11
N TRP A 160 6.75 -13.88 -11.70
CA TRP A 160 6.84 -14.97 -10.73
C TRP A 160 7.10 -16.36 -11.34
N ARG A 161 7.52 -16.44 -12.61
CA ARG A 161 7.77 -17.71 -13.33
C ARG A 161 8.74 -18.67 -12.63
N ARG A 162 9.56 -18.17 -11.70
CA ARG A 162 10.56 -18.91 -10.91
C ARG A 162 10.47 -18.59 -9.42
N ALA A 163 9.36 -18.01 -8.97
CA ALA A 163 9.13 -17.81 -7.55
C ALA A 163 8.94 -19.17 -6.86
N ASP A 164 9.24 -19.23 -5.57
CA ASP A 164 8.98 -20.43 -4.77
C ASP A 164 7.47 -20.74 -4.79
N PRO A 165 7.09 -22.02 -4.97
CA PRO A 165 5.70 -22.39 -5.24
C PRO A 165 4.76 -22.16 -4.04
N ASP A 166 5.30 -22.11 -2.83
CA ASP A 166 4.59 -21.84 -1.58
C ASP A 166 4.46 -20.34 -1.26
N MET A 167 5.08 -19.46 -2.05
CA MET A 167 4.94 -18.01 -1.88
C MET A 167 3.48 -17.58 -2.10
N PRO A 168 2.89 -16.80 -1.17
CA PRO A 168 1.52 -16.32 -1.29
C PRO A 168 1.25 -15.60 -2.62
N GLY A 169 0.17 -16.00 -3.30
CA GLY A 169 -0.24 -15.41 -4.59
C GLY A 169 0.31 -16.12 -5.83
N VAL A 170 1.36 -16.95 -5.72
CA VAL A 170 1.92 -17.68 -6.89
C VAL A 170 0.90 -18.69 -7.43
N ALA A 171 0.32 -19.52 -6.57
CA ALA A 171 -0.71 -20.48 -6.96
C ALA A 171 -1.97 -19.79 -7.55
N GLU A 172 -2.37 -18.64 -7.01
CA GLU A 172 -3.48 -17.84 -7.54
C GLU A 172 -3.18 -17.33 -8.95
N ALA A 173 -2.01 -16.72 -9.16
CA ALA A 173 -1.61 -16.20 -10.45
C ALA A 173 -1.51 -17.32 -11.51
N ALA A 174 -1.04 -18.51 -11.10
CA ALA A 174 -0.95 -19.70 -11.94
C ALA A 174 -2.32 -20.31 -12.28
N ALA A 175 -3.28 -20.31 -11.35
CA ALA A 175 -4.62 -20.89 -11.58
C ALA A 175 -5.49 -20.05 -12.53
N ARG A 176 -5.27 -18.74 -12.61
CA ARG A 176 -6.01 -17.81 -13.48
C ARG A 176 -5.50 -17.79 -14.92
N VAL A 177 -5.13 -18.96 -15.45
CA VAL A 177 -4.91 -19.16 -16.89
C VAL A 177 -6.27 -19.06 -17.55
N SER A 178 -6.42 -18.14 -18.50
CA SER A 178 -7.64 -18.09 -19.31
C SER A 178 -7.80 -19.43 -20.02
N SER A 179 -8.96 -20.06 -19.78
CA SER A 179 -9.61 -20.97 -20.70
C SER A 179 -9.86 -20.19 -22.00
N ALA A 180 -8.83 -20.08 -22.83
CA ALA A 180 -8.96 -19.74 -24.23
C ALA A 180 -9.10 -21.07 -24.98
N GLU A 181 -10.35 -21.45 -25.24
CA GLU A 181 -10.69 -22.27 -26.40
C GLU A 181 -10.54 -21.43 -27.68
#